data_AF-A0A2S6G637-F1
#
_entry.id   AF-A0A2S6G637-F1
#
_cell.length_a   1.000
_cell.length_b   1.000
_cell.length_c   1.000
_cell.angle_alpha   90.00
_cell.angle_beta   90.00
_cell.angle_gamma   90.00
#
_symmetry.space_group_name_H-M   'P 1'
#
loop_
_entity.id
_entity.type
_entity.pdbx_description
1 polymer ?
#
loop_
_entity_poly.entity_id
_entity_poly.type
_entity_poly.pdbx_seq_one_letter_code
_entity_poly.pdbx_strand_id
1 'polypeptide(L)'
;MKSIIICSDGHAFTGGITGEGLDKNILDCYRFLVHNYEDGDALYFFGFSRGAYTVRSLAGLVRNCGIVRSEHAKRIDQAYRLYRQRGRSSKPGSGKAAEFRRQFAVADVSRIHFVGVFDTVGALGILAPFLGTLGSDRYLFHDTQPSAIINHARHAVSIDENRQDFEPSLWSPRPGLDLKQVWFAGVHTDIGGGYEDRTLGDHAGQWLMREAEACGLAFKPYLDDRLAPDYAGKLHNEYKGFYRAMRRRVVRDVEPVVHVSVRRRWEDDGVKYTSPALRHLLATVGGDWGKIEVIF
;
A
#
# COMPACT_ATOMS: atom_id res chain seq x y z
N MET A 1 3.67 -26.03 5.18
CA MET A 1 3.25 -24.61 5.15
C MET A 1 4.37 -23.79 4.55
N LYS A 2 4.15 -23.24 3.35
CA LYS A 2 5.11 -22.36 2.67
C LYS A 2 4.66 -20.89 2.80
N SER A 3 5.61 -19.98 2.75
CA SER A 3 5.34 -18.54 2.61
C SER A 3 5.28 -18.20 1.13
N ILE A 4 4.16 -17.63 0.69
CA ILE A 4 4.00 -17.13 -0.68
C ILE A 4 4.07 -15.62 -0.65
N ILE A 5 5.04 -15.07 -1.37
CA ILE A 5 5.33 -13.64 -1.40
C ILE A 5 4.86 -13.06 -2.73
N ILE A 6 4.01 -12.05 -2.67
CA ILE A 6 3.65 -11.23 -3.83
C ILE A 6 4.24 -9.85 -3.63
N CYS A 7 5.14 -9.45 -4.53
CA CYS A 7 5.63 -8.07 -4.61
C CYS A 7 5.06 -7.44 -5.88
N SER A 8 4.42 -6.28 -5.74
CA SER A 8 3.98 -5.49 -6.89
C SER A 8 4.63 -4.12 -6.84
N ASP A 9 5.45 -3.85 -7.85
CA ASP A 9 6.13 -2.58 -7.99
C ASP A 9 5.28 -1.61 -8.81
N GLY A 10 5.22 -0.35 -8.39
CA GLY A 10 4.88 0.73 -9.29
C GLY A 10 6.11 1.06 -10.12
N HIS A 11 6.29 0.46 -11.30
CA HIS A 11 7.39 0.87 -12.20
C HIS A 11 7.43 2.39 -12.32
N ALA A 12 8.63 2.95 -12.12
CA ALA A 12 8.94 4.36 -12.27
C ALA A 12 8.66 4.80 -13.71
N PHE A 13 7.50 5.42 -13.93
CA PHE A 13 7.15 6.36 -15.00
C PHE A 13 7.50 6.07 -16.49
N THR A 14 8.15 4.96 -16.86
CA THR A 14 8.65 4.71 -18.22
C THR A 14 7.84 3.70 -19.02
N GLY A 15 6.98 2.90 -18.38
CA GLY A 15 6.05 1.99 -19.03
C GLY A 15 4.64 2.53 -19.06
N GLY A 16 4.08 2.70 -20.25
CA GLY A 16 2.71 3.14 -20.58
C GLY A 16 1.71 3.24 -19.43
N ILE A 17 1.34 4.49 -19.14
CA ILE A 17 0.41 4.86 -18.07
C ILE A 17 -1.03 4.63 -18.57
N THR A 18 -1.54 3.39 -18.45
CA THR A 18 -2.96 3.06 -18.72
C THR A 18 -3.57 2.20 -17.60
N GLY A 19 -4.89 2.32 -17.38
CA GLY A 19 -5.64 1.51 -16.40
C GLY A 19 -5.65 0.00 -16.72
N GLU A 20 -5.41 -0.38 -17.98
CA GLU A 20 -5.26 -1.79 -18.39
C GLU A 20 -4.06 -2.47 -17.73
N GLY A 21 -2.98 -1.73 -17.47
CA GLY A 21 -1.79 -2.27 -16.79
C GLY A 21 -2.07 -2.69 -15.35
N LEU A 22 -2.97 -1.99 -14.66
CA LEU A 22 -3.34 -2.32 -13.28
C LEU A 22 -4.15 -3.61 -13.21
N ASP A 23 -5.18 -3.73 -14.05
CA ASP A 23 -6.03 -4.92 -14.13
C ASP A 23 -5.19 -6.15 -14.49
N LYS A 24 -4.24 -5.99 -15.41
CA LYS A 24 -3.25 -7.02 -15.76
C LYS A 24 -2.42 -7.43 -14.56
N ASN A 25 -1.82 -6.48 -13.82
CA ASN A 25 -1.00 -6.80 -12.65
C ASN A 25 -1.79 -7.56 -11.58
N ILE A 26 -3.04 -7.17 -11.31
CA ILE A 26 -3.92 -7.88 -10.36
C ILE A 26 -4.17 -9.32 -10.83
N LEU A 27 -4.50 -9.49 -12.12
CA LEU A 27 -4.75 -10.82 -12.70
C LEU A 27 -3.50 -11.69 -12.72
N ASP A 28 -2.32 -11.13 -12.98
CA ASP A 28 -1.06 -11.86 -13.01
C ASP A 28 -0.66 -12.32 -11.60
N CYS A 29 -0.81 -11.46 -10.58
CA CYS A 29 -0.64 -11.89 -9.19
C CYS A 29 -1.67 -12.96 -8.78
N TYR A 30 -2.92 -12.82 -9.20
CA TYR A 30 -3.96 -13.81 -8.89
C TYR A 30 -3.71 -15.16 -9.60
N ARG A 31 -3.27 -15.15 -10.86
CA ARG A 31 -2.81 -16.35 -11.58
C ARG A 31 -1.68 -17.04 -10.83
N PHE A 32 -0.70 -16.27 -10.36
CA PHE A 32 0.38 -16.82 -9.55
C PHE A 32 -0.16 -17.53 -8.30
N LEU A 33 -1.10 -16.92 -7.57
CA LEU A 33 -1.74 -17.60 -6.43
C LEU A 33 -2.46 -18.89 -6.84
N VAL A 34 -3.25 -18.87 -7.91
CA VAL A 34 -4.01 -20.05 -8.40
C VAL A 34 -3.08 -21.24 -8.72
N HIS A 35 -1.86 -20.97 -9.18
CA HIS A 35 -0.92 -22.03 -9.54
C HIS A 35 -0.01 -22.48 -8.39
N ASN A 36 0.16 -21.68 -7.34
CA ASN A 36 1.17 -21.93 -6.32
C ASN A 36 0.61 -22.10 -4.90
N TYR A 37 -0.61 -21.64 -4.61
CA TYR A 37 -1.20 -21.69 -3.28
C TYR A 37 -1.83 -23.05 -2.97
N GLU A 38 -1.51 -23.56 -1.79
CA GLU A 38 -2.18 -24.68 -1.15
C GLU A 38 -2.85 -24.23 0.16
N ASP A 39 -3.89 -24.94 0.57
CA ASP A 39 -4.57 -24.59 1.82
C ASP A 39 -3.60 -24.66 3.01
N GLY A 40 -3.66 -23.64 3.86
CA GLY A 40 -2.75 -23.46 4.99
C GLY A 40 -1.46 -22.71 4.69
N ASP A 41 -1.15 -22.30 3.45
CA ASP A 41 0.01 -21.44 3.18
C ASP A 41 -0.14 -20.02 3.71
N ALA A 42 0.99 -19.41 4.12
CA ALA A 42 1.01 -18.03 4.59
C ALA A 42 1.23 -17.06 3.41
N LEU A 43 0.26 -16.18 3.16
CA LEU A 43 0.32 -15.17 2.12
C LEU A 43 0.90 -13.85 2.67
N TYR A 44 1.98 -13.38 2.07
CA TYR A 44 2.61 -12.09 2.38
C TYR A 44 2.58 -11.20 1.14
N PHE A 45 1.88 -10.07 1.22
CA PHE A 45 1.74 -9.14 0.11
C PHE A 45 2.47 -7.83 0.38
N PHE A 46 3.27 -7.38 -0.59
CA PHE A 46 4.00 -6.13 -0.54
C PHE A 46 3.73 -5.28 -1.78
N GLY A 47 3.63 -3.96 -1.59
CA GLY A 47 3.54 -3.06 -2.74
C GLY A 47 3.81 -1.61 -2.39
N PHE A 48 4.26 -0.86 -3.40
CA PHE A 48 4.48 0.58 -3.31
C PHE A 48 3.57 1.31 -4.31
N SER A 49 2.99 2.44 -3.92
CA SER A 49 2.25 3.33 -4.83
C SER A 49 1.07 2.63 -5.52
N ARG A 50 1.08 2.52 -6.85
CA ARG A 50 0.13 1.72 -7.63
C ARG A 50 0.23 0.22 -7.33
N GLY A 51 1.42 -0.29 -7.02
CA GLY A 51 1.61 -1.68 -6.62
C GLY A 51 0.98 -1.99 -5.26
N ALA A 52 0.99 -1.02 -4.33
CA ALA A 52 0.23 -1.11 -3.09
C ALA A 52 -1.28 -1.23 -3.36
N TYR A 53 -1.78 -0.46 -4.33
CA TYR A 53 -3.16 -0.56 -4.79
C TYR A 53 -3.45 -1.93 -5.43
N THR A 54 -2.53 -2.47 -6.22
CA THR A 54 -2.62 -3.82 -6.81
C THR A 54 -2.80 -4.89 -5.73
N VAL A 55 -1.92 -4.93 -4.72
CA VAL A 55 -2.00 -5.97 -3.69
C VAL A 55 -3.21 -5.83 -2.76
N ARG A 56 -3.66 -4.59 -2.51
CA ARG A 56 -4.92 -4.34 -1.79
C ARG A 56 -6.13 -4.83 -2.59
N SER A 57 -6.13 -4.60 -3.89
CA SER A 57 -7.17 -5.08 -4.80
C SER A 57 -7.18 -6.61 -4.90
N LEU A 58 -5.99 -7.22 -4.97
CA LEU A 58 -5.81 -8.67 -4.92
C LEU A 58 -6.39 -9.25 -3.63
N ALA A 59 -6.15 -8.61 -2.49
CA ALA A 59 -6.73 -9.04 -1.21
C ALA A 59 -8.28 -9.01 -1.23
N GLY A 60 -8.86 -7.98 -1.86
CA GLY A 60 -10.31 -7.91 -2.09
C GLY A 60 -10.83 -9.01 -3.02
N LEU A 61 -10.08 -9.35 -4.07
CA LEU A 61 -10.41 -10.45 -4.99
C LEU A 61 -10.40 -11.81 -4.27
N VAL A 62 -9.33 -12.09 -3.51
CA VAL A 62 -9.19 -13.32 -2.70
C VAL A 62 -10.33 -13.42 -1.70
N ARG A 63 -10.67 -12.34 -0.99
CA ARG A 63 -11.81 -12.33 -0.07
C ARG A 63 -13.12 -12.70 -0.76
N ASN A 64 -13.36 -12.16 -1.95
CA ASN A 64 -14.65 -12.31 -2.62
C ASN A 64 -14.80 -13.68 -3.29
N CYS A 65 -13.81 -14.08 -4.07
CA CYS A 65 -13.88 -15.26 -4.94
C CYS A 65 -13.04 -16.44 -4.45
N GLY A 66 -12.28 -16.27 -3.35
CA GLY A 66 -11.26 -17.23 -2.92
C GLY A 66 -10.07 -17.26 -3.87
N ILE A 67 -9.15 -18.20 -3.64
CA ILE A 67 -8.11 -18.57 -4.60
C ILE A 67 -8.62 -19.78 -5.37
N VAL A 68 -8.81 -19.64 -6.68
CA VAL A 68 -9.32 -20.72 -7.55
C VAL A 68 -8.35 -21.91 -7.54
N ARG A 69 -8.87 -23.14 -7.51
CA ARG A 69 -8.06 -24.35 -7.67
C ARG A 69 -7.39 -24.36 -9.04
N SER A 70 -6.15 -24.83 -9.12
CA SER A 70 -5.35 -24.83 -10.35
C SER A 70 -6.05 -25.55 -11.53
N GLU A 71 -6.76 -26.64 -11.26
CA GLU A 71 -7.61 -27.38 -12.24
C GLU A 71 -8.73 -26.54 -12.87
N HIS A 72 -9.11 -25.44 -12.23
CA HIS A 72 -10.12 -24.50 -12.68
C HIS A 72 -9.53 -23.15 -13.14
N ALA A 73 -8.24 -23.07 -13.43
CA ALA A 73 -7.56 -21.83 -13.84
C ALA A 73 -8.25 -21.08 -15.01
N LYS A 74 -8.98 -21.79 -15.89
CA LYS A 74 -9.83 -21.17 -16.94
C LYS A 74 -10.95 -20.26 -16.40
N ARG A 75 -11.18 -20.24 -15.09
CA ARG A 75 -12.20 -19.44 -14.40
C ARG A 75 -11.64 -18.15 -13.77
N ILE A 76 -10.34 -17.87 -13.91
CA ILE A 76 -9.71 -16.66 -13.36
C ILE A 76 -10.40 -15.38 -13.84
N ASP A 77 -10.66 -15.26 -15.13
CA ASP A 77 -11.33 -14.07 -15.68
C ASP A 77 -12.79 -13.96 -15.22
N GLN A 78 -13.43 -15.08 -14.89
CA GLN A 78 -14.76 -15.08 -14.27
C GLN A 78 -14.70 -14.58 -12.82
N ALA A 79 -13.73 -15.05 -12.02
CA ALA A 79 -13.52 -14.56 -10.66
C ALA A 79 -13.29 -13.05 -10.64
N TYR A 80 -12.42 -12.57 -11.54
CA TYR A 80 -12.13 -11.15 -11.66
C TYR A 80 -13.32 -10.31 -12.12
N ARG A 81 -14.11 -10.80 -13.09
CA ARG A 81 -15.37 -10.13 -13.48
C ARG A 81 -16.37 -10.05 -12.33
N LEU A 82 -16.51 -11.13 -11.54
CA LEU A 82 -17.39 -11.13 -10.36
C LEU A 82 -16.92 -10.12 -9.30
N TYR A 83 -15.60 -9.99 -9.10
CA TYR A 83 -15.02 -8.97 -8.24
C TYR A 83 -15.32 -7.54 -8.76
N ARG A 84 -15.13 -7.29 -10.06
CA ARG A 84 -15.37 -5.97 -10.67
C ARG A 84 -16.84 -5.56 -10.77
N GLN A 85 -17.75 -6.51 -10.95
CA GLN A 85 -19.19 -6.24 -11.09
C GLN A 85 -19.90 -6.02 -9.75
N ARG A 86 -19.16 -6.05 -8.64
CA ARG A 86 -19.73 -5.85 -7.31
C ARG A 86 -20.09 -4.37 -7.12
N GLY A 87 -21.39 -4.06 -7.11
CA GLY A 87 -21.88 -2.72 -6.75
C GLY A 87 -21.62 -2.41 -5.27
N ARG A 88 -21.58 -1.10 -4.91
CA ARG A 88 -21.34 -0.60 -3.53
C ARG A 88 -22.27 -1.21 -2.46
N SER A 89 -23.43 -1.74 -2.87
CA SER A 89 -24.45 -2.35 -2.00
C SER A 89 -24.31 -3.88 -1.82
N SER A 90 -23.46 -4.55 -2.59
CA SER A 90 -23.30 -6.01 -2.47
C SER A 90 -22.41 -6.35 -1.27
N LYS A 91 -22.96 -7.02 -0.26
CA LYS A 91 -22.21 -7.46 0.91
C LYS A 91 -21.17 -8.54 0.54
N PRO A 92 -19.98 -8.53 1.16
CA PRO A 92 -18.99 -9.60 0.98
C PRO A 92 -19.53 -10.91 1.58
N GLY A 93 -19.37 -12.03 0.88
CA GLY A 93 -19.84 -13.33 1.37
C GLY A 93 -21.30 -13.68 1.03
N SER A 94 -22.01 -12.84 0.28
CA SER A 94 -23.32 -13.17 -0.30
C SER A 94 -23.32 -13.06 -1.82
N GLY A 95 -24.22 -13.80 -2.48
CA GLY A 95 -24.40 -13.77 -3.93
C GLY A 95 -23.35 -14.56 -4.73
N LYS A 96 -23.26 -14.23 -6.03
CA LYS A 96 -22.54 -15.01 -7.05
C LYS A 96 -21.06 -15.25 -6.73
N ALA A 97 -20.37 -14.29 -6.10
CA ALA A 97 -18.95 -14.45 -5.75
C ALA A 97 -18.74 -15.48 -4.63
N ALA A 98 -19.63 -15.53 -3.64
CA ALA A 98 -19.54 -16.51 -2.56
C ALA A 98 -19.86 -17.93 -3.04
N GLU A 99 -20.84 -18.07 -3.94
CA GLU A 99 -21.13 -19.35 -4.60
C GLU A 99 -19.96 -19.81 -5.47
N PHE A 100 -19.40 -18.90 -6.28
CA PHE A 100 -18.21 -19.17 -7.07
C PHE A 100 -17.05 -19.65 -6.20
N ARG A 101 -16.81 -18.98 -5.06
CA ARG A 101 -15.79 -19.38 -4.10
C ARG A 101 -16.02 -20.80 -3.57
N ARG A 102 -17.21 -21.10 -3.05
CA ARG A 102 -17.53 -22.45 -2.54
C ARG A 102 -17.33 -23.54 -3.60
N GLN A 103 -17.62 -23.24 -4.86
CA GLN A 103 -17.52 -24.22 -5.93
C GLN A 103 -16.09 -24.41 -6.43
N PHE A 104 -15.32 -23.33 -6.58
CA PHE A 104 -14.06 -23.35 -7.35
C PHE A 104 -12.80 -23.01 -6.55
N ALA A 105 -12.91 -22.51 -5.32
CA ALA A 105 -11.74 -22.10 -4.54
C ALA A 105 -11.09 -23.28 -3.79
N VAL A 106 -9.80 -23.11 -3.47
CA VAL A 106 -9.00 -24.05 -2.66
C VAL A 106 -9.60 -24.20 -1.25
N ALA A 107 -10.06 -23.09 -0.65
CA ALA A 107 -10.71 -23.05 0.66
C ALA A 107 -11.84 -22.02 0.67
N ASP A 108 -12.79 -22.14 1.63
CA ASP A 108 -13.84 -21.13 1.79
C ASP A 108 -13.26 -19.79 2.28
N VAL A 109 -12.22 -19.80 3.10
CA VAL A 109 -11.51 -18.59 3.53
C VAL A 109 -10.00 -18.79 3.44
N SER A 110 -9.39 -18.26 2.37
CA SER A 110 -7.92 -18.14 2.27
C SER A 110 -7.48 -16.86 2.98
N ARG A 111 -7.01 -16.97 4.23
CA ARG A 111 -6.54 -15.81 5.00
C ARG A 111 -5.23 -15.26 4.43
N ILE A 112 -5.10 -13.95 4.45
CA ILE A 112 -3.87 -13.24 4.09
C ILE A 112 -3.13 -12.94 5.38
N HIS A 113 -1.92 -13.47 5.49
CA HIS A 113 -1.17 -13.37 6.74
C HIS A 113 -0.66 -11.95 6.97
N PHE A 114 -0.07 -11.33 5.95
CA PHE A 114 0.48 -9.99 6.09
C PHE A 114 0.30 -9.18 4.81
N VAL A 115 -0.08 -7.90 4.95
CA VAL A 115 -0.07 -6.92 3.86
C VAL A 115 0.75 -5.71 4.30
N GLY A 116 1.91 -5.51 3.69
CA GLY A 116 2.78 -4.37 3.92
C GLY A 116 2.82 -3.46 2.71
N VAL A 117 2.45 -2.19 2.86
CA VAL A 117 2.40 -1.25 1.75
C VAL A 117 3.12 0.06 2.02
N PHE A 118 3.73 0.60 0.98
CA PHE A 118 4.35 1.93 0.98
C PHE A 118 3.48 2.90 0.21
N ASP A 119 3.13 4.01 0.87
CA ASP A 119 2.48 5.21 0.34
C ASP A 119 1.43 4.94 -0.77
N THR A 120 0.43 4.11 -0.45
CA THR A 120 -0.62 3.76 -1.41
C THR A 120 -1.30 5.02 -1.95
N VAL A 121 -1.39 5.12 -3.27
CA VAL A 121 -2.08 6.21 -3.96
C VAL A 121 -3.09 5.61 -4.95
N GLY A 122 -4.23 6.26 -5.10
CA GLY A 122 -5.27 5.81 -6.02
C GLY A 122 -4.75 5.85 -7.45
N ALA A 123 -4.89 4.74 -8.18
CA ALA A 123 -4.41 4.66 -9.57
C ALA A 123 -5.01 5.79 -10.44
N LEU A 124 -6.29 6.12 -10.24
CA LEU A 124 -6.93 7.21 -10.97
C LEU A 124 -6.37 8.60 -10.62
N GLY A 125 -5.91 8.82 -9.39
CA GLY A 125 -5.33 10.09 -8.93
C GLY A 125 -4.09 10.45 -9.73
N ILE A 126 -3.14 9.52 -9.86
CA ILE A 126 -1.92 9.71 -10.68
C ILE A 126 -2.25 9.91 -12.16
N LEU A 127 -3.30 9.26 -12.67
CA LEU A 127 -3.66 9.27 -14.09
C LEU A 127 -4.43 10.51 -14.53
N ALA A 128 -5.25 11.09 -13.65
CA ALA A 128 -6.18 12.18 -13.96
C ALA A 128 -5.51 13.40 -14.64
N PRO A 129 -4.30 13.84 -14.24
CA PRO A 129 -3.60 14.94 -14.91
C PRO A 129 -3.23 14.68 -16.38
N PHE A 130 -3.07 13.41 -16.78
CA PHE A 130 -2.55 13.04 -18.09
C PHE A 130 -3.64 12.60 -19.07
N LEU A 131 -4.74 12.04 -18.57
CA LEU A 131 -5.78 11.40 -19.39
C LEU A 131 -7.14 12.10 -19.33
N GLY A 132 -7.31 13.10 -18.47
CA GLY A 132 -8.63 13.69 -18.17
C GLY A 132 -9.50 12.77 -17.30
N THR A 133 -10.58 13.30 -16.73
CA THR A 133 -11.45 12.59 -15.76
C THR A 133 -12.51 11.67 -16.40
N LEU A 134 -12.45 11.45 -17.72
CA LEU A 134 -13.44 10.65 -18.45
C LEU A 134 -13.24 9.14 -18.19
N GLY A 135 -14.27 8.47 -17.66
CA GLY A 135 -14.31 7.01 -17.43
C GLY A 135 -13.90 6.55 -16.02
N SER A 136 -13.80 7.47 -15.07
CA SER A 136 -13.39 7.29 -13.67
C SER A 136 -14.19 6.23 -12.88
N ASP A 137 -15.47 6.04 -13.20
CA ASP A 137 -16.33 5.11 -12.46
C ASP A 137 -15.82 3.66 -12.51
N ARG A 138 -15.23 3.20 -13.62
CA ARG A 138 -14.79 1.80 -13.75
C ARG A 138 -13.61 1.38 -12.86
N TYR A 139 -12.87 2.34 -12.30
CA TYR A 139 -11.63 2.13 -11.55
C TYR A 139 -11.71 2.61 -10.09
N LEU A 140 -12.82 3.24 -9.70
CA LEU A 140 -13.11 3.61 -8.30
C LEU A 140 -13.57 2.42 -7.44
N PHE A 141 -13.70 1.21 -8.04
CA PHE A 141 -14.35 0.05 -7.42
C PHE A 141 -13.42 -1.03 -6.87
N HIS A 142 -12.15 -0.74 -6.65
CA HIS A 142 -11.36 -1.66 -5.85
C HIS A 142 -11.70 -1.41 -4.38
N ASP A 143 -12.29 -2.39 -3.71
CA ASP A 143 -12.44 -2.43 -2.26
C ASP A 143 -11.02 -2.44 -1.65
N THR A 144 -10.42 -1.26 -1.55
CA THR A 144 -9.09 -1.06 -0.96
C THR A 144 -9.16 -1.02 0.56
N GLN A 145 -10.37 -1.10 1.13
CA GLN A 145 -10.58 -1.20 2.56
C GLN A 145 -10.07 -2.55 3.07
N PRO A 146 -9.53 -2.58 4.30
CA PRO A 146 -8.92 -3.80 4.79
C PRO A 146 -9.98 -4.86 4.99
N SER A 147 -9.72 -6.02 4.40
CA SER A 147 -10.60 -7.17 4.45
C SER A 147 -10.43 -7.92 5.77
N ALA A 148 -11.52 -8.48 6.31
CA ALA A 148 -11.49 -9.31 7.53
C ALA A 148 -10.64 -10.60 7.40
N ILE A 149 -10.19 -10.92 6.19
CA ILE A 149 -9.28 -12.04 5.94
C ILE A 149 -7.80 -11.66 6.10
N ILE A 150 -7.46 -10.37 6.26
CA ILE A 150 -6.10 -9.90 6.50
C ILE A 150 -5.83 -10.01 8.01
N ASN A 151 -4.77 -10.73 8.40
CA ASN A 151 -4.38 -10.82 9.81
C ASN A 151 -3.65 -9.54 10.24
N HIS A 152 -2.62 -9.14 9.50
CA HIS A 152 -1.77 -8.00 9.82
C HIS A 152 -1.66 -7.04 8.62
N ALA A 153 -2.02 -5.77 8.83
CA ALA A 153 -1.97 -4.71 7.83
C ALA A 153 -1.00 -3.62 8.29
N ARG A 154 -0.03 -3.28 7.43
CA ARG A 154 1.00 -2.25 7.69
C ARG A 154 1.07 -1.29 6.52
N HIS A 155 1.05 0.01 6.80
CA HIS A 155 1.15 1.05 5.78
C HIS A 155 2.16 2.12 6.22
N ALA A 156 3.29 2.22 5.52
CA ALA A 156 4.23 3.33 5.67
C ALA A 156 3.78 4.49 4.77
N VAL A 157 3.54 5.67 5.36
CA VAL A 157 2.93 6.82 4.66
C VAL A 157 3.90 8.00 4.63
N SER A 158 4.00 8.70 3.50
CA SER A 158 4.87 9.88 3.36
C SER A 158 4.23 11.14 3.96
N ILE A 159 5.01 11.91 4.72
CA ILE A 159 4.56 13.18 5.31
C ILE A 159 4.69 14.34 4.30
N ASP A 160 5.79 14.37 3.53
CA ASP A 160 6.21 15.59 2.81
C ASP A 160 5.79 15.63 1.34
N GLU A 161 5.12 14.57 0.86
CA GLU A 161 4.49 14.57 -0.46
C GLU A 161 3.38 15.63 -0.53
N ASN A 162 3.41 16.42 -1.59
CA ASN A 162 2.56 17.60 -1.73
C ASN A 162 1.93 17.76 -3.11
N ARG A 163 2.12 16.81 -4.02
CA ARG A 163 1.37 16.69 -5.28
C ARG A 163 -0.04 16.20 -4.95
N GLN A 164 -1.05 16.95 -5.36
CA GLN A 164 -2.46 16.59 -5.11
C GLN A 164 -2.82 15.19 -5.64
N ASP A 165 -2.25 14.82 -6.79
CA ASP A 165 -2.52 13.54 -7.46
C ASP A 165 -1.95 12.32 -6.72
N PHE A 166 -1.14 12.58 -5.69
CA PHE A 166 -0.51 11.59 -4.82
C PHE A 166 -1.10 11.63 -3.40
N GLU A 167 -2.36 12.02 -3.25
CA GLU A 167 -3.05 11.91 -1.96
C GLU A 167 -3.12 10.44 -1.51
N PRO A 168 -2.70 10.13 -0.27
CA PRO A 168 -2.58 8.76 0.17
C PRO A 168 -3.97 8.14 0.40
N SER A 169 -4.15 6.92 -0.08
CA SER A 169 -5.35 6.13 0.17
C SER A 169 -5.23 5.41 1.52
N LEU A 170 -5.48 6.11 2.62
CA LEU A 170 -5.41 5.53 3.97
C LEU A 170 -6.45 4.42 4.17
N TRP A 171 -6.13 3.48 5.06
CA TRP A 171 -7.08 2.51 5.57
C TRP A 171 -7.93 3.11 6.69
N SER A 172 -9.19 2.71 6.77
CA SER A 172 -10.03 3.03 7.92
C SER A 172 -9.86 1.96 9.00
N PRO A 173 -9.63 2.32 10.28
CA PRO A 173 -9.58 1.36 11.37
C PRO A 173 -10.85 0.51 11.45
N ARG A 174 -10.70 -0.77 11.79
CA ARG A 174 -11.82 -1.71 11.96
C ARG A 174 -11.57 -2.58 13.19
N PRO A 175 -12.61 -2.88 14.00
CA PRO A 175 -12.47 -3.81 15.11
C PRO A 175 -11.93 -5.16 14.65
N GLY A 176 -10.93 -5.69 15.37
CA GLY A 176 -10.34 -7.00 15.11
C GLY A 176 -9.33 -7.04 13.95
N LEU A 177 -9.06 -5.92 13.28
CA LEU A 177 -7.95 -5.82 12.33
C LEU A 177 -6.72 -5.28 13.05
N ASP A 178 -5.62 -6.02 13.01
CA ASP A 178 -4.31 -5.49 13.40
C ASP A 178 -3.79 -4.59 12.27
N LEU A 179 -4.06 -3.29 12.40
CA LEU A 179 -3.66 -2.24 11.46
C LEU A 179 -2.66 -1.29 12.13
N LYS A 180 -1.51 -1.09 11.50
CA LYS A 180 -0.60 0.03 11.79
C LYS A 180 -0.38 0.87 10.56
N GLN A 181 -0.72 2.15 10.63
CA GLN A 181 -0.38 3.15 9.61
C GLN A 181 0.59 4.14 10.24
N VAL A 182 1.83 4.15 9.77
CA VAL A 182 2.91 4.90 10.40
C VAL A 182 3.43 5.91 9.40
N TRP A 183 3.55 7.16 9.84
CA TRP A 183 3.98 8.28 9.02
C TRP A 183 5.48 8.52 9.13
N PHE A 184 6.12 8.74 7.99
CA PHE A 184 7.57 8.90 7.84
C PHE A 184 7.90 10.21 7.11
N ALA A 185 9.01 10.85 7.50
CA ALA A 185 9.53 12.02 6.80
C ALA A 185 10.06 11.60 5.42
N GLY A 186 9.80 12.41 4.40
CA GLY A 186 10.05 12.04 3.00
C GLY A 186 8.87 12.31 2.09
N VAL A 187 9.15 12.46 0.79
CA VAL A 187 8.14 12.46 -0.27
C VAL A 187 7.78 11.02 -0.70
N HIS A 188 6.87 10.85 -1.67
CA HIS A 188 6.35 9.54 -2.09
C HIS A 188 7.46 8.54 -2.44
N THR A 189 8.43 8.97 -3.25
CA THR A 189 9.55 8.12 -3.67
C THR A 189 10.63 7.96 -2.59
N ASP A 190 10.70 8.85 -1.59
CA ASP A 190 11.55 8.60 -0.42
C ASP A 190 11.03 7.38 0.34
N ILE A 191 9.72 7.27 0.56
CA ILE A 191 9.13 6.16 1.33
C ILE A 191 9.08 4.85 0.54
N GLY A 192 8.79 4.92 -0.76
CA GLY A 192 8.69 3.73 -1.61
C GLY A 192 10.01 3.21 -2.16
N GLY A 193 11.07 4.01 -2.10
CA GLY A 193 12.33 3.77 -2.79
C GLY A 193 12.29 4.16 -4.27
N GLY A 194 13.48 4.31 -4.86
CA GLY A 194 13.66 4.69 -6.26
C GLY A 194 14.70 5.78 -6.50
N TYR A 195 15.13 6.46 -5.43
CA TYR A 195 16.29 7.34 -5.46
C TYR A 195 17.59 6.58 -5.22
N GLU A 196 18.70 7.13 -5.74
CA GLU A 196 20.06 6.65 -5.47
C GLU A 196 20.41 6.82 -3.98
N ASP A 197 20.13 8.00 -3.42
CA ASP A 197 20.14 8.23 -1.99
C ASP A 197 18.76 7.91 -1.42
N ARG A 198 18.70 6.82 -0.64
CA ARG A 198 17.49 6.27 -0.03
C ARG A 198 17.56 6.24 1.50
N THR A 199 18.58 6.85 2.09
CA THR A 199 18.88 6.77 3.52
C THR A 199 17.71 7.26 4.40
N LEU A 200 17.00 8.30 3.98
CA LEU A 200 15.80 8.77 4.67
C LEU A 200 14.66 7.75 4.61
N GLY A 201 14.45 7.15 3.44
CA GLY A 201 13.44 6.14 3.15
C GLY A 201 13.68 4.78 3.78
N ASP A 202 14.94 4.43 4.00
CA ASP A 202 15.34 3.14 4.59
C ASP A 202 14.76 2.96 6.00
N HIS A 203 14.35 4.03 6.71
CA HIS A 203 13.56 3.93 7.94
C HIS A 203 12.22 3.21 7.72
N ALA A 204 11.50 3.57 6.65
CA ALA A 204 10.22 2.93 6.31
C ALA A 204 10.43 1.47 5.89
N GLY A 205 11.47 1.21 5.10
CA GLY A 205 11.85 -0.14 4.69
C GLY A 205 12.19 -1.03 5.89
N GLN A 206 13.05 -0.54 6.78
CA GLN A 206 13.44 -1.24 8.01
C GLN A 206 12.25 -1.53 8.91
N TRP A 207 11.39 -0.55 9.15
CA TRP A 207 10.19 -0.72 9.96
C TRP A 207 9.27 -1.81 9.38
N LEU A 208 8.98 -1.76 8.07
CA LEU A 208 8.08 -2.72 7.46
C LEU A 208 8.66 -4.14 7.45
N MET A 209 9.98 -4.27 7.24
CA MET A 209 10.67 -5.55 7.35
C MET A 209 10.53 -6.14 8.75
N ARG A 210 10.84 -5.36 9.79
CA ARG A 210 10.69 -5.81 11.19
C ARG A 210 9.26 -6.21 11.55
N GLU A 211 8.26 -5.48 11.07
CA GLU A 211 6.85 -5.84 11.29
C GLU A 211 6.49 -7.17 10.59
N ALA A 212 7.03 -7.43 9.40
CA ALA A 212 6.84 -8.69 8.69
C ALA A 212 7.58 -9.86 9.39
N GLU A 213 8.77 -9.61 9.93
CA GLU A 213 9.55 -10.57 10.73
C GLU A 213 8.83 -10.96 12.02
N ALA A 214 8.28 -9.98 12.73
CA ALA A 214 7.44 -10.22 13.90
C ALA A 214 6.21 -11.08 13.57
N CYS A 215 5.78 -11.08 12.30
CA CYS A 215 4.73 -11.93 11.76
C CYS A 215 5.24 -13.22 11.10
N GLY A 216 6.50 -13.61 11.34
CA GLY A 216 7.07 -14.90 10.92
C GLY A 216 7.70 -14.94 9.53
N LEU A 217 7.87 -13.81 8.84
CA LEU A 217 8.60 -13.77 7.57
C LEU A 217 10.11 -13.69 7.82
N ALA A 218 10.88 -14.66 7.35
CA ALA A 218 12.34 -14.60 7.44
C ALA A 218 12.93 -13.85 6.24
N PHE A 219 13.82 -12.89 6.50
CA PHE A 219 14.60 -12.21 5.46
C PHE A 219 16.01 -12.80 5.36
N LYS A 220 16.64 -12.60 4.21
CA LYS A 220 18.06 -12.93 4.03
C LYS A 220 18.90 -11.79 4.63
N PRO A 221 20.00 -12.06 5.35
CA PRO A 221 20.79 -11.03 6.04
C PRO A 221 21.23 -9.86 5.15
N TYR A 222 21.54 -10.13 3.87
CA TYR A 222 21.97 -9.09 2.93
C TYR A 222 20.91 -8.00 2.67
N LEU A 223 19.63 -8.24 3.00
CA LEU A 223 18.59 -7.22 2.87
C LEU A 223 18.71 -6.17 3.97
N ASP A 224 19.04 -6.59 5.20
CA ASP A 224 19.32 -5.67 6.30
C ASP A 224 20.61 -4.87 6.04
N ASP A 225 21.65 -5.55 5.55
CA ASP A 225 22.94 -4.92 5.22
C ASP A 225 22.81 -3.84 4.13
N ARG A 226 21.74 -3.91 3.32
CA ARG A 226 21.45 -2.90 2.29
C ARG A 226 20.74 -1.68 2.85
N LEU A 227 20.15 -1.72 4.04
CA LEU A 227 19.46 -0.57 4.61
C LEU A 227 20.44 0.30 5.38
N ALA A 228 20.45 1.60 5.10
CA ALA A 228 21.25 2.60 5.79
C ALA A 228 20.34 3.74 6.30
N PRO A 229 19.43 3.46 7.25
CA PRO A 229 18.46 4.44 7.71
C PRO A 229 19.14 5.61 8.41
N ASP A 230 18.97 6.81 7.87
CA ASP A 230 19.49 8.07 8.42
C ASP A 230 18.37 9.10 8.50
N TYR A 231 18.04 9.53 9.72
CA TYR A 231 16.98 10.53 9.93
C TYR A 231 17.39 11.90 9.40
N ALA A 232 18.69 12.18 9.27
CA ALA A 232 19.26 13.38 8.67
C ALA A 232 19.43 13.26 7.13
N GLY A 233 19.11 12.09 6.56
CA GLY A 233 19.19 11.80 5.14
C GLY A 233 18.46 12.82 4.27
N LYS A 234 18.80 12.83 2.98
CA LYS A 234 18.31 13.83 2.03
C LYS A 234 16.80 13.74 1.84
N LEU A 235 16.09 14.84 2.09
CA LEU A 235 14.69 15.00 1.71
C LEU A 235 14.61 15.41 0.24
N HIS A 236 14.00 14.58 -0.59
CA HIS A 236 13.83 14.88 -2.01
C HIS A 236 12.63 15.81 -2.25
N ASN A 237 12.52 16.33 -3.47
CA ASN A 237 11.40 17.18 -3.88
C ASN A 237 10.93 16.79 -5.28
N GLU A 238 9.69 16.29 -5.33
CA GLU A 238 9.01 15.81 -6.54
C GLU A 238 8.06 16.86 -7.15
N TYR A 239 7.83 17.98 -6.46
CA TYR A 239 7.00 19.08 -6.98
C TYR A 239 7.82 20.02 -7.87
N LYS A 240 8.18 19.51 -9.04
CA LYS A 240 9.01 20.19 -10.05
C LYS A 240 8.37 20.05 -11.44
N GLY A 241 8.87 20.81 -12.41
CA GLY A 241 8.47 20.71 -13.82
C GLY A 241 6.96 20.79 -14.03
N PHE A 242 6.39 19.77 -14.67
CA PHE A 242 4.96 19.64 -15.01
C PHE A 242 4.05 19.82 -13.79
N TYR A 243 4.31 19.13 -12.67
CA TYR A 243 3.48 19.23 -11.46
C TYR A 243 3.47 20.66 -10.89
N ARG A 244 4.61 21.35 -10.93
CA ARG A 244 4.68 22.76 -10.52
C ARG A 244 3.90 23.68 -11.46
N ALA A 245 3.91 23.41 -12.77
CA ALA A 245 3.16 24.17 -13.76
C ALA A 245 1.65 24.05 -13.55
N MET A 246 1.15 22.87 -13.16
CA MET A 246 -0.26 22.66 -12.85
C MET A 246 -0.74 23.36 -11.58
N ARG A 247 0.16 23.81 -10.69
CA ARG A 247 -0.15 24.49 -9.43
C ARG A 247 -1.06 23.70 -8.47
N ARG A 248 -1.09 22.38 -8.59
CA ARG A 248 -1.92 21.47 -7.77
C ARG A 248 -1.13 20.92 -6.59
N ARG A 249 -0.96 21.77 -5.57
CA ARG A 249 -0.25 21.44 -4.32
C ARG A 249 -1.23 21.24 -3.16
N VAL A 250 -0.96 20.25 -2.32
CA VAL A 250 -1.69 19.99 -1.07
C VAL A 250 -0.73 19.85 0.10
N VAL A 251 -1.26 20.01 1.31
CA VAL A 251 -0.58 19.61 2.55
C VAL A 251 -1.35 18.39 3.06
N ARG A 252 -0.65 17.28 3.31
CA ARG A 252 -1.28 16.06 3.81
C ARG A 252 -1.75 16.26 5.24
N ASP A 253 -2.89 15.65 5.56
CA ASP A 253 -3.37 15.51 6.93
C ASP A 253 -2.73 14.27 7.55
N VAL A 254 -1.88 14.45 8.56
CA VAL A 254 -1.04 13.41 9.14
C VAL A 254 -1.73 12.88 10.39
N GLU A 255 -1.99 11.58 10.44
CA GLU A 255 -2.51 10.95 11.65
C GLU A 255 -1.43 10.96 12.76
N PRO A 256 -1.80 11.03 14.06
CA PRO A 256 -0.85 11.15 15.16
C PRO A 256 -0.12 9.83 15.49
N VAL A 257 0.36 9.12 14.47
CA VAL A 257 1.15 7.89 14.56
C VAL A 257 2.38 8.04 13.65
N VAL A 258 3.52 8.38 14.21
CA VAL A 258 4.75 8.64 13.43
C VAL A 258 5.88 7.71 13.84
N HIS A 259 6.84 7.49 12.95
CA HIS A 259 8.06 6.81 13.31
C HIS A 259 9.01 7.72 14.11
N VAL A 260 9.81 7.15 15.01
CA VAL A 260 10.76 7.87 15.88
C VAL A 260 11.76 8.72 15.08
N SER A 261 12.10 8.32 13.86
CA SER A 261 12.98 9.09 12.98
C SER A 261 12.40 10.47 12.62
N VAL A 262 11.07 10.61 12.55
CA VAL A 262 10.40 11.89 12.29
C VAL A 262 10.66 12.88 13.42
N ARG A 263 10.48 12.41 14.66
CA ARG A 263 10.74 13.22 15.85
C ARG A 263 12.20 13.62 15.94
N ARG A 264 13.13 12.67 15.77
CA ARG A 264 14.58 12.94 15.77
C ARG A 264 14.95 13.99 14.73
N ARG A 265 14.45 13.86 13.49
CA ARG A 265 14.68 14.83 12.41
C ARG A 265 14.10 16.22 12.73
N TRP A 266 12.98 16.29 13.44
CA TRP A 266 12.33 17.54 13.79
C TRP A 266 13.01 18.28 14.96
N GLU A 267 13.52 17.54 15.94
CA GLU A 267 14.19 18.09 17.13
C GLU A 267 15.69 18.38 16.93
N ASP A 268 16.30 17.88 15.85
CA ASP A 268 17.72 18.10 15.55
C ASP A 268 17.95 19.44 14.83
N ASP A 269 18.45 20.43 15.58
CA ASP A 269 18.82 21.76 15.06
C ASP A 269 19.89 21.73 13.95
N GLY A 270 20.67 20.64 13.86
CA GLY A 270 21.64 20.42 12.80
C GLY A 270 21.01 20.01 11.46
N VAL A 271 19.74 19.57 11.46
CA VAL A 271 19.02 19.16 10.25
C VAL A 271 18.04 20.25 9.84
N LYS A 272 18.28 20.86 8.66
CA LYS A 272 17.34 21.82 8.08
C LYS A 272 16.09 21.11 7.56
N TYR A 273 15.11 20.92 8.44
CA TYR A 273 13.84 20.27 8.11
C TYR A 273 12.65 21.22 8.33
N THR A 274 11.85 21.40 7.27
CA THR A 274 10.60 22.16 7.34
C THR A 274 9.51 21.35 6.67
N SER A 275 8.50 20.96 7.42
CA SER A 275 7.35 20.21 6.91
C SER A 275 6.04 20.91 7.30
N PRO A 276 5.27 21.45 6.34
CA PRO A 276 3.96 22.03 6.61
C PRO A 276 2.97 21.03 7.21
N ALA A 277 3.03 19.77 6.76
CA ALA A 277 2.14 18.70 7.23
C ALA A 277 2.44 18.34 8.69
N LEU A 278 3.71 18.14 9.04
CA LEU A 278 4.09 17.89 10.43
C LEU A 278 3.83 19.09 11.34
N ARG A 279 4.06 20.32 10.86
CA ARG A 279 3.70 21.54 11.61
C ARG A 279 2.20 21.61 11.89
N HIS A 280 1.37 21.20 10.92
CA HIS A 280 -0.08 21.16 11.10
C HIS A 280 -0.46 20.15 12.19
N LEU A 281 0.06 18.91 12.12
CA LEU A 281 -0.14 17.90 13.17
C LEU A 281 0.31 18.39 14.54
N LEU A 282 1.51 18.95 14.66
CA LEU A 282 2.00 19.45 15.95
C LEU A 282 1.10 20.58 16.49
N ALA A 283 0.56 21.44 15.62
CA ALA A 283 -0.37 22.48 16.05
C ALA A 283 -1.68 21.89 16.61
N THR A 284 -2.19 20.77 16.08
CA THR A 284 -3.43 20.14 16.61
C THR A 284 -3.25 19.56 18.00
N VAL A 285 -2.03 19.17 18.36
CA VAL A 285 -1.69 18.63 19.70
C VAL A 285 -1.05 19.66 20.65
N GLY A 286 -0.84 20.90 20.20
CA GLY A 286 -0.19 21.97 20.97
C GLY A 286 1.32 21.80 21.13
N GLY A 287 1.98 21.13 20.19
CA GLY A 287 3.42 20.83 20.21
C GLY A 287 3.81 19.67 21.13
N ASP A 288 2.83 19.02 21.76
CA ASP A 288 3.06 17.93 22.71
C ASP A 288 3.23 16.58 22.02
N TRP A 289 4.48 16.13 21.88
CA TRP A 289 4.83 14.81 21.34
C TRP A 289 4.25 13.65 22.18
N GLY A 290 3.87 13.87 23.44
CA GLY A 290 3.22 12.85 24.27
C GLY A 290 1.81 12.48 23.81
N LYS A 291 1.20 13.30 22.94
CA LYS A 291 -0.11 13.04 22.30
C LYS A 291 0.01 12.42 20.91
N ILE A 292 1.23 12.13 20.46
CA ILE A 292 1.53 11.47 19.20
C ILE A 292 2.09 10.09 19.54
N GLU A 293 1.52 9.04 18.97
CA GLU A 293 2.07 7.69 19.08
C GLU A 293 3.37 7.62 18.28
N VAL A 294 4.49 7.40 18.97
CA VAL A 294 5.82 7.29 18.35
C VAL A 294 6.24 5.83 18.28
N ILE A 295 6.38 5.32 17.05
CA ILE A 295 6.73 3.93 16.73
C ILE A 295 8.24 3.78 16.52
N PHE A 296 8.80 2.62 16.89
CA PHE A 296 10.23 2.28 16.82
C PHE A 296 10.52 1.16 15.79
#